data_AF-A0AAF0YVK8-F1
#
_entry.id   AF-A0AAF0YVK8-F1
#
_cell.length_a   1.000
_cell.length_b   1.000
_cell.length_c   1.000
_cell.angle_alpha   90.00
_cell.angle_beta   90.00
_cell.angle_gamma   90.00
#
_symmetry.space_group_name_H-M   'P 1'
#
loop_
_entity.id
_entity.type
_entity.pdbx_description
1 polymer ?
#
loop_
_entity_poly.entity_id
_entity_poly.type
_entity_poly.pdbx_seq_one_letter_code
_entity_poly.pdbx_strand_id
1 'polypeptide(L)' 'MTEKLEPKEFVELIGRLRKHPAEKEWIEFKENWFEPVRLAEYMSGLSNSAVLRGEPTAFMVWGIRDTDHKYSV' A
#
# COMPACT_ATOMS: atom_id res chain seq x y z
N MET A 1 -16.40 -3.80 -8.50
CA MET A 1 -17.31 -2.85 -7.84
C MET A 1 -16.58 -2.37 -6.60
N THR A 2 -15.83 -1.29 -6.70
CA THR A 2 -15.21 -0.67 -5.53
C THR A 2 -16.24 0.25 -4.91
N GLU A 3 -16.93 -0.25 -3.88
CA GLU A 3 -17.63 0.64 -2.97
C GLU A 3 -16.60 1.65 -2.42
N LYS A 4 -16.96 2.94 -2.45
CA LYS A 4 -16.14 3.96 -1.82
C LYS A 4 -16.12 3.65 -0.32
N LEU A 5 -14.94 3.35 0.21
CA LEU A 5 -14.75 3.25 1.65
C LEU A 5 -15.06 4.59 2.30
N GLU A 6 -15.73 4.56 3.44
CA GLU A 6 -15.94 5.73 4.28
C GLU A 6 -14.62 6.13 4.96
N PRO A 7 -14.43 7.41 5.34
CA PRO A 7 -13.17 7.87 5.93
C PRO A 7 -12.70 7.05 7.14
N LYS A 8 -13.63 6.56 7.97
CA LYS A 8 -13.33 5.71 9.12
C LYS A 8 -12.76 4.35 8.69
N GLU A 9 -13.30 3.76 7.64
CA GLU A 9 -12.85 2.46 7.11
C GLU A 9 -11.45 2.57 6.50
N PHE A 10 -11.14 3.69 5.85
CA PHE A 10 -9.77 4.00 5.42
C PHE A 10 -8.79 4.08 6.59
N VAL A 11 -9.16 4.74 7.68
CA VAL A 11 -8.30 4.82 8.89
C VAL A 11 -8.07 3.44 9.49
N GLU A 12 -9.10 2.61 9.59
CA GLU A 12 -8.99 1.23 10.09
C GLU A 12 -8.14 0.36 9.17
N LEU A 13 -8.29 0.49 7.85
CA LEU A 13 -7.48 -0.19 6.85
C LEU A 13 -6.00 0.21 6.96
N ILE A 14 -5.68 1.50 6.95
CA ILE A 14 -4.31 1.98 7.11
C ILE A 14 -3.73 1.51 8.45
N GLY A 15 -4.52 1.56 9.52
CA GLY A 15 -4.12 1.07 10.83
C GLY A 15 -3.80 -0.44 10.84
N ARG A 16 -4.53 -1.25 10.08
CA ARG A 16 -4.22 -2.68 9.89
C ARG A 16 -2.94 -2.87 9.08
N LEU A 17 -2.79 -2.17 7.96
CA LEU A 17 -1.62 -2.28 7.09
C LEU A 17 -0.32 -1.92 7.84
N ARG A 18 -0.34 -0.86 8.67
CA ARG A 18 0.81 -0.43 9.49
C ARG A 18 1.20 -1.40 10.61
N LYS A 19 0.31 -2.30 11.02
CA LYS A 19 0.59 -3.31 12.06
C LYS A 19 1.42 -4.49 11.54
N HIS A 20 1.64 -4.60 10.23
CA HIS A 20 2.54 -5.63 9.72
C HIS A 20 3.98 -5.31 10.16
N PRO A 21 4.69 -6.28 10.78
CA PRO A 21 6.00 -6.04 11.42
C PRO A 21 7.14 -5.81 10.43
N ALA A 22 6.91 -6.05 9.14
CA ALA A 22 7.84 -5.79 8.04
C ALA A 22 7.05 -5.53 6.76
N GLU A 23 7.65 -4.81 5.80
CA GLU A 23 7.13 -4.68 4.44
C GLU A 23 6.74 -6.05 3.89
N LYS A 24 5.50 -6.14 3.40
CA LYS A 24 4.99 -7.33 2.73
C LYS A 24 5.11 -7.07 1.24
N GLU A 25 5.46 -8.09 0.46
CA GLU A 25 5.60 -7.99 -1.01
C GLU A 25 4.33 -7.49 -1.75
N TRP A 26 3.20 -7.34 -1.06
CA TRP A 26 1.93 -6.83 -1.58
C TRP A 26 1.47 -5.52 -0.90
N ILE A 27 2.29 -4.93 -0.02
CA ILE A 27 2.07 -3.64 0.64
C ILE A 27 3.31 -2.77 0.45
N GLU A 28 3.15 -1.62 -0.20
CA GLU A 28 4.23 -0.66 -0.44
C GLU A 28 3.91 0.68 0.24
N PHE A 29 4.87 1.24 0.97
CA PHE A 29 4.77 2.59 1.54
C PHE A 29 5.63 3.58 0.74
N LYS A 30 5.10 4.76 0.42
CA LYS A 30 5.85 5.83 -0.27
C LYS A 30 5.66 7.14 0.47
N GLU A 31 6.72 7.94 0.59
CA GLU A 31 6.61 9.28 1.17
C GLU A 31 5.97 10.25 0.16
N ASN A 32 6.63 10.49 -0.97
CA ASN A 32 6.23 11.49 -1.95
C ASN A 32 6.59 11.11 -3.40
N TRP A 33 7.09 9.90 -3.63
CA TRP A 33 7.56 9.50 -4.96
C TRP A 33 6.39 9.25 -5.93
N PHE A 34 6.46 9.85 -7.11
CA PHE A 34 5.49 9.67 -8.18
C PHE A 34 6.18 9.85 -9.54
N GLU A 35 6.42 8.74 -10.25
CA GLU A 35 6.85 8.74 -11.65
C GLU A 35 5.90 7.82 -12.42
N PRO A 36 5.04 8.33 -13.33
CA PRO A 36 3.90 7.58 -13.86
C PRO A 36 4.27 6.23 -14.51
N VAL A 37 5.37 6.17 -15.26
CA VAL A 37 5.74 4.95 -16.00
C VAL A 37 6.19 3.87 -15.04
N ARG A 38 7.17 4.17 -14.19
CA ARG A 38 7.62 3.22 -13.15
C ARG A 38 6.51 2.89 -12.18
N LEU A 39 5.62 3.84 -11.86
CA LEU A 39 4.50 3.58 -10.96
C LEU A 39 3.58 2.49 -11.51
N ALA A 40 3.28 2.53 -12.81
CA ALA A 40 2.49 1.49 -13.46
C ALA A 40 3.19 0.13 -13.39
N GLU A 41 4.50 0.08 -13.66
CA GLU A 41 5.30 -1.15 -13.53
C GLU A 41 5.28 -1.71 -12.10
N TYR A 42 5.45 -0.84 -11.09
CA TYR A 42 5.36 -1.21 -9.68
C TYR A 42 3.97 -1.73 -9.31
N MET A 43 2.90 -1.05 -9.74
CA MET A 43 1.52 -1.49 -9.46
C MET A 43 1.24 -2.87 -10.07
N SER A 44 1.71 -3.13 -11.30
CA SER A 44 1.60 -4.44 -11.93
C SER A 44 2.37 -5.51 -11.15
N GLY A 45 3.62 -5.23 -10.74
CA GLY A 45 4.41 -6.14 -9.92
C GLY A 45 3.75 -6.46 -8.58
N LEU A 46 3.28 -5.43 -7.88
CA LEU A 46 2.63 -5.53 -6.57
C LEU A 46 1.34 -6.37 -6.65
N SER A 47 0.56 -6.19 -7.71
CA SER A 47 -0.65 -6.97 -7.96
C SER A 47 -0.33 -8.45 -8.20
N ASN A 48 0.74 -8.74 -8.96
CA ASN A 48 1.20 -10.12 -9.16
C ASN A 48 1.67 -10.76 -7.84
N SER A 49 2.41 -10.01 -7.01
CA SER A 49 2.85 -10.47 -5.69
C SER A 49 1.67 -10.80 -4.76
N ALA A 50 0.60 -9.99 -4.77
CA ALA A 50 -0.62 -10.27 -4.02
C ALA A 50 -1.25 -11.61 -4.44
N VAL A 51 -1.39 -11.85 -5.75
CA VAL A 51 -1.91 -13.11 -6.29
C VAL A 51 -1.04 -14.30 -5.86
N LEU A 52 0.29 -14.19 -5.97
CA LEU A 52 1.22 -15.24 -5.56
C LEU A 52 1.13 -15.55 -4.05
N ARG A 53 0.76 -14.56 -3.24
CA ARG A 53 0.59 -14.69 -1.78
C ARG A 53 -0.84 -15.11 -1.38
N GLY A 54 -1.76 -15.25 -2.33
CA GLY A 54 -3.18 -15.55 -2.06
C GLY A 54 -3.95 -14.37 -1.47
N GLU A 55 -3.42 -13.16 -1.59
CA GLU A 55 -4.06 -11.94 -1.10
C GLU A 55 -5.00 -11.36 -2.19
N PRO A 56 -6.20 -10.91 -1.82
CA PRO A 56 -7.19 -10.43 -2.79
C PRO A 56 -6.83 -9.06 -3.37
N THR A 57 -5.93 -8.31 -2.72
CA THR A 57 -5.62 -6.93 -3.07
C THR A 57 -4.22 -6.57 -2.63
N ALA A 58 -3.51 -5.80 -3.46
CA ALA A 58 -2.25 -5.16 -3.13
C ALA A 58 -2.49 -3.69 -2.78
N PHE A 59 -1.70 -3.14 -1.86
CA PHE A 59 -1.87 -1.78 -1.35
C PHE A 59 -0.62 -0.94 -1.57
N MET A 60 -0.80 0.26 -2.12
CA MET A 60 0.23 1.29 -2.15
C MET A 60 -0.26 2.49 -1.37
N VAL A 61 0.50 2.90 -0.36
CA VAL A 61 0.07 3.94 0.59
C VAL A 61 1.09 5.08 0.58
N TRP A 62 0.65 6.27 0.18
CA TRP A 62 1.46 7.49 0.17
C TRP A 62 1.43 8.20 1.54
N GLY A 63 2.46 9.03 1.79
CA GLY A 63 2.61 9.81 3.02
C GLY A 63 3.16 9.01 4.21
N ILE A 64 3.70 7.82 3.97
CA ILE A 64 4.30 6.96 5.00
C ILE A 64 5.75 6.67 4.64
N ARG A 65 6.66 6.89 5.59
CA ARG A 65 8.07 6.56 5.46
C ARG A 65 8.28 5.05 5.44
N ASP A 66 8.98 4.57 4.43
CA ASP A 66 9.31 3.15 4.23
C ASP A 66 10.04 2.57 5.45
N THR A 67 11.05 3.30 5.93
CA THR A 67 11.97 2.83 6.98
C THR A 67 11.37 2.60 8.36
N ASP A 68 10.31 3.33 8.74
CA ASP A 68 9.76 3.29 10.11
C ASP A 68 8.23 3.36 10.18
N HIS A 69 7.54 3.29 9.02
CA HIS A 69 6.09 3.39 8.88
C HIS A 69 5.47 4.60 9.62
N LYS A 70 6.22 5.69 9.82
CA LYS A 70 5.70 6.95 10.36
C LYS A 70 5.17 7.84 9.24
N TYR A 71 4.24 8.72 9.59
CA TYR A 71 3.77 9.74 8.66
C TYR A 71 4.92 10.68 8.28
N SER A 72 5.13 10.89 6.98
CA SER A 72 5.99 11.95 6.47
C SER A 72 5.19 13.26 6.53
N VAL A 73 5.68 14.24 7.30
CA VAL A 73 5.13 15.60 7.39
C VAL A 73 5.62 16.42 6.20
#